data_AF-A0AAE5C688-F1
#
_entry.id   AF-A0AAE5C688-F1
#
_cell.length_a   1.000
_cell.length_b   1.000
_cell.length_c   1.000
_cell.angle_alpha   90.00
_cell.angle_beta   90.00
_cell.angle_gamma   90.00
#
_symmetry.space_group_name_H-M   'P 1'
#
loop_
_entity.id
_entity.type
_entity.pdbx_description
1 polymer ?
#
loop_
_entity_poly.entity_id
_entity_poly.type
_entity_poly.pdbx_seq_one_letter_code
_entity_poly.pdbx_strand_id
1 'polypeptide(L)'
;MEPSKQTLPETTETDPRIVACELAKLRAGGAKVIAAHLGIKRQAVAQWLIVPPNRVVKVEQLSGISRKVLRPDIFGDEDEAAA
;
A
#
# COMPACT_ATOMS: atom_id res chain seq x y z
N MET A 1 -11.92 -5.45 26.51
CA MET A 1 -11.81 -4.54 25.35
C MET A 1 -10.47 -4.83 24.68
N GLU A 2 -10.41 -5.95 23.96
CA GLU A 2 -9.19 -6.41 23.31
C GLU A 2 -9.15 -5.85 21.88
N PRO A 3 -8.12 -5.07 21.49
CA PRO A 3 -7.79 -4.95 20.08
C PRO A 3 -7.06 -6.24 19.66
N SER A 4 -7.83 -7.31 19.53
CA SER A 4 -7.44 -8.52 18.79
C SER A 4 -7.09 -8.16 17.34
N LYS A 5 -6.14 -8.90 16.76
CA LYS A 5 -5.68 -8.93 15.36
C LYS A 5 -4.59 -7.92 14.97
N GLN A 6 -3.39 -8.18 15.47
CA GLN A 6 -2.21 -8.07 14.63
C GLN A 6 -1.53 -9.45 14.59
N THR A 7 -2.16 -10.38 13.87
CA THR A 7 -1.49 -11.62 13.46
C THR A 7 -0.46 -11.20 12.42
N LEU A 8 0.80 -11.10 12.84
CA LEU A 8 1.95 -11.13 11.95
C LEU A 8 1.94 -12.51 11.25
N PRO A 9 1.92 -12.59 9.92
CA PRO A 9 2.18 -13.86 9.26
C PRO A 9 3.68 -14.16 9.30
N GLU A 10 4.05 -15.18 10.07
CA GLU A 10 5.33 -15.90 10.05
C GLU A 10 5.49 -16.70 8.74
N THR A 11 5.60 -16.05 7.58
CA THR A 11 5.92 -16.81 6.36
C THR A 11 6.76 -15.99 5.39
N THR A 12 7.99 -16.45 5.25
CA THR A 12 9.03 -16.07 4.31
C THR A 12 8.56 -16.34 2.87
N GLU A 13 7.82 -15.41 2.28
CA GLU A 13 7.68 -15.24 0.83
C GLU A 13 7.18 -13.81 0.61
N THR A 14 8.12 -12.87 0.54
CA THR A 14 7.81 -11.45 0.50
C THR A 14 7.23 -11.08 -0.86
N ASP A 15 5.90 -11.11 -0.95
CA ASP A 15 5.18 -10.70 -2.13
C ASP A 15 5.52 -9.23 -2.46
N PRO A 16 5.96 -8.89 -3.68
CA PRO A 16 6.44 -7.55 -4.03
C PRO A 16 5.38 -6.47 -3.81
N ARG A 17 4.10 -6.84 -3.82
CA ARG A 17 2.96 -5.93 -3.57
C ARG A 17 2.91 -5.45 -2.12
N ILE A 18 3.28 -6.31 -1.18
CA ILE A 18 3.31 -5.99 0.26
C ILE A 18 4.47 -5.05 0.55
N VAL A 19 5.64 -5.31 -0.05
CA VAL A 19 6.81 -4.42 0.04
C VAL A 19 6.47 -3.05 -0.49
N ALA A 20 5.86 -2.96 -1.67
CA ALA A 20 5.45 -1.69 -2.25
C ALA A 20 4.47 -0.93 -1.35
N CYS A 21 3.50 -1.63 -0.75
CA CYS A 21 2.55 -1.06 0.20
C CYS A 21 3.26 -0.48 1.43
N GLU A 22 4.25 -1.18 1.96
CA GLU A 22 5.02 -0.73 3.12
C GLU A 22 5.94 0.45 2.79
N LEU A 23 6.62 0.39 1.64
CA LEU A 23 7.42 1.48 1.09
C LEU A 23 6.58 2.74 0.88
N ALA A 24 5.35 2.59 0.37
CA ALA A 24 4.43 3.72 0.21
C ALA A 24 4.02 4.31 1.56
N LYS A 25 3.78 3.48 2.59
CA LYS A 25 3.52 3.95 3.96
C LYS A 25 4.72 4.72 4.49
N LEU A 26 5.95 4.21 4.32
CA LEU A 26 7.18 4.89 4.76
C LEU A 26 7.36 6.24 4.05
N ARG A 27 7.27 6.26 2.71
CA ARG A 27 7.39 7.47 1.89
C ARG A 27 6.33 8.52 2.20
N ALA A 28 5.09 8.10 2.45
CA ALA A 28 3.99 9.00 2.80
C ALA A 28 4.07 9.55 4.24
N GLY A 29 5.06 9.17 5.06
CA GLY A 29 5.15 9.58 6.46
C GLY A 29 4.29 8.75 7.43
N GLY A 30 3.90 7.54 7.01
CA GLY A 30 3.23 6.52 7.82
C GLY A 30 1.74 6.37 7.54
N ALA A 31 1.16 5.31 8.10
CA ALA A 31 -0.27 4.99 7.96
C ALA A 31 -1.21 6.10 8.47
N LYS A 32 -0.73 6.96 9.39
CA LYS A 32 -1.50 8.09 9.94
C LYS A 32 -1.74 9.18 8.89
N VAL A 33 -0.72 9.53 8.11
CA VAL A 33 -0.81 10.57 7.08
C VAL A 33 -1.73 10.12 5.95
N ILE A 34 -1.54 8.89 5.49
CA ILE A 34 -2.42 8.25 4.50
C ILE A 34 -3.87 8.25 4.99
N ALA A 35 -4.11 7.81 6.23
CA ALA A 35 -5.46 7.78 6.80
C ALA A 35 -6.12 9.16 6.84
N ALA A 36 -5.37 10.19 7.27
CA ALA A 36 -5.85 11.57 7.31
C ALA A 36 -6.21 12.10 5.92
N HIS A 37 -5.33 11.88 4.93
CA HIS A 37 -5.54 12.35 3.57
C HIS A 37 -6.70 11.63 2.86
N LEU A 38 -6.94 10.37 3.21
CA LEU A 38 -8.06 9.61 2.67
C LEU A 38 -9.37 9.80 3.43
N GLY A 39 -9.35 10.46 4.60
CA GLY A 39 -10.52 10.62 5.46
C GLY A 39 -11.01 9.30 6.08
N ILE A 40 -10.10 8.34 6.29
CA ILE A 40 -10.43 7.03 6.87
C ILE A 40 -9.71 6.80 8.19
N LYS A 41 -10.15 5.81 8.95
CA LYS A 41 -9.51 5.47 10.23
C LYS A 41 -8.11 4.89 10.01
N ARG A 42 -7.13 5.26 10.85
CA ARG A 42 -5.75 4.71 10.82
C ARG A 42 -5.74 3.18 10.87
N GLN A 43 -6.62 2.58 11.66
CA GLN A 43 -6.76 1.12 11.74
C GLN A 43 -7.10 0.47 10.39
N ALA A 44 -7.87 1.15 9.53
CA ALA A 44 -8.18 0.65 8.20
C ALA A 44 -6.92 0.57 7.33
N VAL A 45 -6.07 1.60 7.38
CA VAL A 45 -4.78 1.64 6.65
C VAL A 45 -3.78 0.64 7.23
N ALA A 46 -3.79 0.45 8.55
CA ALA A 46 -2.91 -0.52 9.21
C ALA A 46 -3.22 -1.96 8.79
N GLN A 47 -4.49 -2.28 8.54
CA GLN A 47 -4.93 -3.60 8.08
C GLN A 47 -4.69 -3.84 6.58
N TRP A 48 -4.18 -2.86 5.84
CA TRP A 48 -3.84 -3.07 4.43
C TRP A 48 -2.55 -3.86 4.29
N LEU A 49 -2.69 -5.11 3.84
CA LEU A 49 -1.56 -5.89 3.30
C LEU A 49 -1.11 -5.31 1.95
N ILE A 50 -2.07 -4.96 1.08
CA ILE A 50 -1.84 -4.39 -0.24
C ILE A 50 -2.71 -3.13 -0.40
N VAL A 51 -2.22 -2.12 -1.13
CA VAL A 51 -2.98 -0.89 -1.41
C VAL A 51 -4.17 -1.22 -2.32
N PRO A 52 -5.42 -0.90 -1.91
CA PRO A 52 -6.59 -1.14 -2.74
C PRO A 52 -6.59 -0.20 -3.97
N PRO A 53 -7.04 -0.68 -5.15
CA PRO A 53 -6.94 0.08 -6.41
C PRO A 53 -7.72 1.40 -6.37
N ASN A 54 -8.88 1.43 -5.72
CA ASN A 54 -9.67 2.65 -5.54
C ASN A 54 -8.96 3.74 -4.72
N ARG A 55 -7.87 3.42 -4.02
CA ARG A 55 -7.11 4.33 -3.16
C ARG A 55 -5.67 4.53 -3.63
N VAL A 56 -5.21 3.78 -4.64
CA VAL A 56 -3.84 3.84 -5.14
C VAL A 56 -3.47 5.23 -5.64
N VAL A 57 -4.41 5.95 -6.26
CA VAL A 57 -4.20 7.32 -6.76
C VAL A 57 -3.85 8.29 -5.63
N LYS A 58 -4.58 8.23 -4.51
CA LYS A 58 -4.32 9.08 -3.35
C LYS A 58 -3.01 8.70 -2.64
N VAL A 59 -2.71 7.41 -2.58
CA VAL A 59 -1.45 6.91 -1.99
C VAL A 59 -0.25 7.28 -2.88
N GLU A 60 -0.38 7.21 -4.21
CA GLU A 60 0.62 7.66 -5.19
C GLU A 60 0.93 9.15 -5.01
N GLN A 61 -0.09 10.01 -4.87
CA GLN A 61 0.11 11.44 -4.65
C GLN A 61 0.87 11.76 -3.35
N LEU A 62 0.69 10.97 -2.30
CA LEU A 62 1.39 11.17 -1.02
C LEU A 62 2.78 10.55 -0.97
N SER A 63 2.90 9.33 -1.49
CA SER A 63 4.13 8.55 -1.39
C SER A 63 5.09 8.80 -2.55
N GLY A 64 4.59 9.35 -3.66
CA GLY A 64 5.33 9.46 -4.93
C GLY A 64 5.63 8.12 -5.58
N ILE A 65 5.08 7.00 -5.09
CA ILE A 65 5.26 5.68 -5.67
C ILE A 65 4.20 5.45 -6.74
N SER A 66 4.65 5.16 -7.96
CA SER A 66 3.76 4.83 -9.07
C SER A 66 2.86 3.64 -8.75
N ARG A 67 1.57 3.74 -9.09
CA ARG A 67 0.59 2.64 -8.97
C ARG A 67 1.02 1.33 -9.65
N LYS A 68 1.89 1.42 -10.66
CA LYS A 68 2.56 0.28 -11.34
C LYS A 68 3.37 -0.58 -10.36
N VAL A 69 4.06 0.06 -9.41
CA VAL A 69 4.85 -0.62 -8.37
C VAL A 69 3.95 -1.15 -7.25
N LEU A 70 2.89 -0.41 -6.90
CA LEU A 70 1.95 -0.80 -5.83
C LEU A 70 1.05 -1.97 -6.24
N ARG A 71 0.60 -1.99 -7.49
CA ARG A 71 -0.25 -3.04 -8.08
C ARG A 71 0.25 -3.37 -9.49
N PRO A 72 1.39 -4.08 -9.62
CA PRO A 72 1.83 -4.60 -10.92
C PRO A 72 0.79 -5.54 -11.54
N ASP A 73 -0.01 -6.21 -10.72
CA ASP A 73 -1.11 -7.08 -11.16
C ASP A 73 -2.23 -6.36 -11.93
N ILE A 74 -2.42 -5.04 -11.76
CA ILE A 74 -3.42 -4.24 -12.50
C ILE A 74 -2.76 -3.33 -13.53
N PHE A 75 -1.59 -2.79 -13.21
CA PHE A 75 -0.93 -1.72 -13.96
C PHE A 75 0.41 -2.15 -14.57
N GLY A 76 0.80 -3.42 -14.44
CA GLY A 76 2.17 -3.91 -14.66
C GLY A 76 2.43 -4.68 -15.94
N ASP A 77 1.59 -4.55 -16.98
CA ASP A 77 1.85 -5.17 -18.28
C ASP A 77 1.95 -4.17 -19.47
N GLU A 78 1.93 -2.85 -19.22
CA GLU A 78 1.98 -1.86 -20.32
C GLU A 78 3.32 -1.12 -20.49
N ASP A 79 4.40 -1.50 -19.78
CA ASP A 79 5.70 -0.80 -19.85
C ASP A 79 6.88 -1.71 -20.22
N GLU A 80 6.62 -2.78 -20.97
CA GLU A 80 7.65 -3.54 -21.72
C GLU A 80 7.43 -3.33 -23.24
N ALA A 81 7.02 -2.12 -23.64
CA ALA A 81 6.77 -1.76 -25.04
C ALA A 81 7.27 -0.36 -25.44
N ALA A 82 8.05 0.33 -24.60
CA ALA A 82 8.57 1.66 -24.94
C ALA A 82 10.00 1.89 -24.43
N ALA A 83 10.97 1.13 -24.94
CA ALA A 83 12.35 1.56 -25.07
C ALA A 83 13.00 0.91 -26.30
#